data_AF-A0A9E2F1H0-F1
#
_entry.id   AF-A0A9E2F1H0-F1
#
_cell.length_a   1.000
_cell.length_b   1.000
_cell.length_c   1.000
_cell.angle_alpha   90.00
_cell.angle_beta   90.00
_cell.angle_gamma   90.00
#
_symmetry.space_group_name_H-M   'P 1'
#
loop_
_entity.id
_entity.type
_entity.pdbx_description
1 polymer ?
#
loop_
_entity_poly.entity_id
_entity_poly.type
_entity_poly.pdbx_seq_one_letter_code
_entity_poly.pdbx_strand_id
1 'polypeptide(L)'
;AEEYMIQKRADVLSAELSQVGITHTAVGEALMEHWGLPQLLIDCARNHHEVVHDGPNREATHLIYLANCLSSYVPPLDEQETQNILDDIENWNMGYATLEQVAYACQHADDMVFEVMESLGMIALEISSD
;
A
#
# COMPACT_ATOMS: atom_id res chain seq x y z
N ALA A 1 -11.16 15.36 6.04
CA ALA A 1 -9.84 14.70 5.93
C ALA A 1 -9.89 13.65 4.82
N GLU A 2 -10.93 12.82 4.81
CA GLU A 2 -11.40 11.92 3.75
C GLU A 2 -11.32 12.47 2.31
N GLU A 3 -12.11 13.50 1.98
CA GLU A 3 -12.13 14.13 0.65
C GLU A 3 -10.74 14.66 0.25
N TYR A 4 -9.95 15.12 1.22
CA TYR A 4 -8.61 15.64 0.98
C TYR A 4 -7.61 14.55 0.57
N MET A 5 -7.71 13.32 1.11
CA MET A 5 -6.75 12.25 0.83
C MET A 5 -7.03 11.55 -0.51
N ILE A 6 -8.30 11.31 -0.84
CA ILE A 6 -8.72 10.82 -2.17
C ILE A 6 -8.40 11.89 -3.23
N GLN A 7 -8.73 13.15 -2.95
CA GLN A 7 -8.36 14.27 -3.81
C GLN A 7 -6.83 14.34 -3.98
N LYS A 8 -6.04 14.15 -2.92
CA LYS A 8 -4.57 14.21 -2.99
C LYS A 8 -3.95 13.09 -3.83
N ARG A 9 -4.52 11.89 -3.86
CA ARG A 9 -4.01 10.79 -4.72
C ARG A 9 -4.39 10.97 -6.18
N ALA A 10 -5.65 11.34 -6.44
CA ALA A 10 -6.08 11.77 -7.76
C ALA A 10 -5.26 12.98 -8.25
N ASP A 11 -4.89 13.88 -7.32
CA ASP A 11 -4.02 15.03 -7.56
C ASP A 11 -2.60 14.59 -7.91
N VAL A 12 -2.02 13.56 -7.28
CA VAL A 12 -0.69 13.05 -7.67
C VAL A 12 -0.68 12.50 -9.09
N LEU A 13 -1.59 11.58 -9.45
CA LEU A 13 -1.61 11.01 -10.81
C LEU A 13 -1.91 12.08 -11.87
N SER A 14 -2.83 13.01 -11.56
CA SER A 14 -3.14 14.14 -12.44
C SER A 14 -1.96 15.11 -12.58
N ALA A 15 -1.26 15.38 -11.49
CA ALA A 15 -0.06 16.22 -11.48
C ALA A 15 1.04 15.57 -12.32
N GLU A 16 1.32 14.28 -12.14
CA GLU A 16 2.31 13.52 -12.92
C GLU A 16 2.02 13.57 -14.43
N LEU A 17 0.76 13.35 -14.82
CA LEU A 17 0.35 13.47 -16.22
C LEU A 17 0.50 14.90 -16.74
N SER A 18 0.15 15.91 -15.94
CA SER A 18 0.23 17.31 -16.38
C SER A 18 1.66 17.84 -16.49
N GLN A 19 2.58 17.38 -15.63
CA GLN A 19 3.95 17.90 -15.53
C GLN A 19 4.96 17.06 -16.32
N VAL A 20 4.76 15.74 -16.36
CA VAL A 20 5.72 14.77 -16.91
C VAL A 20 5.13 13.99 -18.10
N GLY A 21 3.80 13.83 -18.16
CA GLY A 21 3.12 13.12 -19.23
C GLY A 21 3.00 11.60 -19.02
N ILE A 22 3.44 11.10 -17.86
CA ILE A 22 3.37 9.68 -17.48
C ILE A 22 3.23 9.55 -15.96
N THR A 23 2.50 8.53 -15.48
CA THR A 23 2.30 8.28 -14.04
C THR A 23 3.41 7.39 -13.45
N HIS A 24 3.65 7.48 -12.15
CA HIS A 24 4.58 6.57 -11.47
C HIS A 24 4.14 5.11 -11.59
N THR A 25 2.83 4.84 -11.63
CA THR A 25 2.30 3.48 -11.83
C THR A 25 2.65 2.92 -13.21
N ALA A 26 2.67 3.74 -14.27
CA ALA A 26 3.08 3.32 -15.61
C ALA A 26 4.60 3.03 -15.67
N VAL A 27 5.40 3.88 -15.02
CA VAL A 27 6.84 3.66 -14.93
C VAL A 27 7.17 2.39 -14.14
N GLY A 28 6.47 2.17 -13.02
CA GLY A 28 6.60 0.97 -12.20
C GLY A 28 6.25 -0.30 -12.98
N GLU A 29 5.11 -0.31 -13.68
CA GLU A 29 4.70 -1.39 -14.58
C GLU A 29 5.79 -1.72 -15.61
N ALA A 30 6.23 -0.73 -16.39
CA ALA A 30 7.25 -0.93 -17.43
C ALA A 30 8.59 -1.45 -16.86
N LEU A 31 8.99 -0.99 -15.67
CA LEU A 31 10.21 -1.46 -15.00
C LEU A 31 10.09 -2.92 -14.56
N MET A 32 8.95 -3.29 -13.97
CA MET A 32 8.68 -4.64 -13.50
C MET A 32 8.55 -5.64 -14.66
N GLU A 33 7.93 -5.22 -15.77
CA GLU A 33 7.93 -5.96 -17.04
C GLU A 33 9.36 -6.18 -17.55
N HIS A 34 10.19 -5.13 -17.57
CA HIS A 34 11.57 -5.21 -18.03
C HIS A 34 12.41 -6.19 -17.19
N TRP A 35 12.16 -6.26 -15.88
CA TRP A 35 12.81 -7.23 -14.98
C TRP A 35 12.22 -8.64 -15.04
N GLY A 36 11.14 -8.85 -15.80
CA GLY A 36 10.50 -10.16 -15.95
C GLY A 36 9.77 -10.62 -14.68
N LEU A 37 9.21 -9.68 -13.91
CA LEU A 37 8.43 -10.04 -12.72
C LEU A 37 7.08 -10.68 -13.10
N PRO A 38 6.49 -11.50 -12.20
CA PRO A 38 5.18 -12.10 -12.45
C PRO A 38 4.07 -11.06 -12.69
N GLN A 39 3.15 -11.35 -13.61
CA GLN A 39 2.02 -10.47 -13.96
C GLN A 39 1.21 -10.03 -12.74
N LEU A 40 1.03 -10.91 -11.76
CA LEU A 40 0.41 -10.61 -10.47
C LEU A 40 0.99 -9.35 -9.80
N LEU A 41 2.31 -9.24 -9.74
CA LEU A 41 2.97 -8.10 -9.10
C LEU A 41 2.86 -6.85 -9.96
N ILE A 42 2.93 -7.00 -11.28
CA ILE A 42 2.77 -5.92 -12.25
C ILE A 42 1.36 -5.30 -12.14
N ASP A 43 0.32 -6.14 -12.10
CA ASP A 43 -1.07 -5.71 -11.95
C ASP A 43 -1.30 -4.95 -10.64
N CYS A 44 -0.73 -5.45 -9.53
CA CYS A 44 -0.78 -4.74 -8.25
C CYS A 44 -0.10 -3.37 -8.34
N ALA A 45 1.13 -3.29 -8.86
CA ALA A 45 1.86 -2.03 -8.95
C ALA A 45 1.17 -1.02 -9.87
N ARG A 46 0.57 -1.49 -10.96
CA ARG A 46 -0.14 -0.64 -11.91
C ARG A 46 -1.42 -0.04 -11.32
N ASN A 47 -2.17 -0.85 -10.57
CA ASN A 47 -3.56 -0.56 -10.22
C ASN A 47 -3.79 -0.26 -8.72
N HIS A 48 -2.76 -0.18 -7.87
CA HIS A 48 -2.92 0.01 -6.42
C HIS A 48 -3.58 1.32 -5.96
N HIS A 49 -3.83 2.29 -6.85
CA HIS A 49 -4.64 3.48 -6.54
C HIS A 49 -6.11 3.32 -6.96
N GLU A 50 -6.48 2.23 -7.62
CA GLU A 50 -7.85 1.98 -8.06
C GLU A 50 -8.72 1.54 -6.87
N VAL A 51 -9.71 2.37 -6.55
CA VAL A 51 -10.70 2.10 -5.51
C VAL A 51 -11.59 0.91 -5.84
N VAL A 52 -11.77 0.62 -7.14
CA VAL A 52 -12.46 -0.56 -7.66
C VAL A 52 -11.63 -1.14 -8.80
N HIS A 53 -11.18 -2.38 -8.64
CA HIS A 53 -10.52 -3.14 -9.71
C HIS A 53 -11.35 -4.38 -10.02
N ASP A 54 -11.65 -4.60 -11.29
CA ASP A 54 -12.45 -5.76 -11.75
C ASP A 54 -11.72 -6.61 -12.82
N GLY A 55 -10.40 -6.43 -12.91
CA GLY A 55 -9.52 -7.13 -13.83
C GLY A 55 -8.82 -8.36 -13.23
N PRO A 56 -7.78 -8.87 -13.91
CA PRO A 56 -6.93 -9.95 -13.40
C PRO A 56 -6.38 -9.62 -12.01
N ASN A 57 -6.22 -10.64 -11.18
CA ASN A 57 -5.62 -10.50 -9.85
C ASN A 57 -6.33 -9.51 -8.91
N ARG A 58 -7.62 -9.22 -9.16
CA ARG A 58 -8.48 -8.33 -8.38
C ARG A 58 -8.29 -8.38 -6.87
N GLU A 59 -8.29 -9.58 -6.29
CA GLU A 59 -8.11 -9.75 -4.85
C GLU A 59 -6.77 -9.19 -4.37
N ALA A 60 -5.67 -9.58 -5.01
CA ALA A 60 -4.33 -9.12 -4.65
C ALA A 60 -4.17 -7.62 -4.89
N THR A 61 -4.66 -7.10 -6.02
CA THR A 61 -4.65 -5.66 -6.31
C THR A 61 -5.38 -4.87 -5.23
N HIS A 62 -6.53 -5.37 -4.76
CA HIS A 62 -7.27 -4.71 -3.68
C HIS A 62 -6.60 -4.80 -2.31
N LEU A 63 -5.89 -5.88 -2.00
CA LEU A 63 -5.07 -5.96 -0.79
C LEU A 63 -3.95 -4.90 -0.82
N ILE A 64 -3.31 -4.69 -1.96
CA ILE A 64 -2.27 -3.67 -2.10
C ILE A 64 -2.86 -2.25 -2.06
N TYR A 65 -4.03 -2.02 -2.66
CA TYR A 65 -4.79 -0.77 -2.49
C TYR A 65 -5.06 -0.49 -1.01
N LEU A 66 -5.57 -1.47 -0.26
CA LEU A 66 -5.85 -1.32 1.16
C LEU A 66 -4.58 -1.01 1.96
N ALA A 67 -3.50 -1.75 1.73
CA ALA A 67 -2.21 -1.51 2.39
C ALA A 67 -1.67 -0.08 2.09
N ASN A 68 -1.79 0.37 0.84
CA ASN A 68 -1.42 1.73 0.44
C ASN A 68 -2.29 2.80 1.11
N CYS A 69 -3.59 2.56 1.30
CA CYS A 69 -4.46 3.42 2.13
C CYS A 69 -3.96 3.48 3.58
N LEU A 70 -3.80 2.33 4.22
CA LEU A 70 -3.42 2.21 5.62
C LEU A 70 -2.05 2.82 5.92
N SER A 71 -1.09 2.74 4.99
CA SER A 71 0.26 3.33 5.17
C SER A 71 0.27 4.86 5.28
N SER A 72 -0.86 5.53 5.01
CA SER A 72 -1.03 6.98 5.20
C SER A 72 -1.56 7.35 6.58
N TYR A 73 -1.96 6.38 7.38
CA TYR A 73 -2.48 6.57 8.75
C TYR A 73 -1.40 6.27 9.78
N VAL A 74 -1.61 6.75 11.01
CA VAL A 74 -0.89 6.24 12.17
C VAL A 74 -1.39 4.80 12.42
N PRO A 75 -0.50 3.82 12.68
CA PRO A 75 -0.92 2.45 12.95
C PRO A 75 -1.97 2.39 14.09
N PRO A 76 -3.14 1.76 13.86
CA PRO A 76 -4.16 1.61 14.89
C PRO A 76 -3.68 0.73 16.03
N LEU A 77 -4.07 1.07 17.25
CA LEU A 77 -3.69 0.33 18.47
C LEU A 77 -4.60 -0.87 18.75
N ASP A 78 -5.84 -0.84 18.24
CA ASP A 78 -6.82 -1.89 18.47
C ASP A 78 -7.79 -2.07 17.29
N GLU A 79 -8.70 -3.03 17.43
CA GLU A 79 -9.71 -3.37 16.41
C GLU A 79 -10.72 -2.22 16.18
N GLN A 80 -11.04 -1.44 17.21
CA GLN A 80 -11.99 -0.34 17.08
C GLN A 80 -11.38 0.84 16.32
N GLU A 81 -10.13 1.19 16.60
CA GLU A 81 -9.38 2.17 15.81
C GLU A 81 -9.20 1.70 14.37
N THR A 82 -8.91 0.40 14.18
CA THR A 82 -8.83 -0.20 12.84
C THR A 82 -10.16 -0.03 12.10
N GLN A 83 -11.30 -0.36 12.72
CA GLN A 83 -12.61 -0.19 12.11
C GLN A 83 -12.88 1.28 11.74
N ASN A 84 -12.55 2.23 12.62
CA ASN A 84 -12.73 3.65 12.34
C ASN A 84 -11.93 4.10 11.11
N ILE A 85 -10.69 3.60 10.93
CA ILE A 85 -9.88 3.87 9.75
C ILE A 85 -10.49 3.22 8.51
N LEU A 86 -10.95 1.97 8.62
CA LEU A 86 -11.55 1.24 7.50
C LEU A 86 -12.87 1.86 7.02
N ASP A 87 -13.63 2.47 7.91
CA ASP A 87 -14.84 3.21 7.56
C ASP A 87 -14.55 4.41 6.62
N ASP A 88 -13.34 4.97 6.69
CA ASP A 88 -12.86 6.04 5.80
C ASP A 88 -12.25 5.52 4.48
N ILE A 89 -12.05 4.21 4.33
CA ILE A 89 -11.43 3.60 3.16
C ILE A 89 -12.51 2.94 2.30
N GLU A 90 -12.85 3.59 1.18
CA GLU A 90 -13.81 3.06 0.23
C GLU A 90 -13.38 1.68 -0.28
N ASN A 91 -14.32 0.72 -0.28
CA ASN A 91 -14.14 -0.64 -0.80
C ASN A 91 -13.00 -1.45 -0.15
N TRP A 92 -12.63 -1.15 1.10
CA TRP A 92 -11.54 -1.83 1.81
C TRP A 92 -11.69 -3.38 1.83
N ASN A 93 -12.91 -3.89 1.84
CA ASN A 93 -13.21 -5.32 1.96
C ASN A 93 -13.24 -6.08 0.61
N MET A 94 -13.02 -5.42 -0.54
CA MET A 94 -13.05 -6.09 -1.84
C MET A 94 -11.90 -7.10 -2.04
N GLY A 95 -10.82 -6.98 -1.26
CA GLY A 95 -9.73 -7.95 -1.19
C GLY A 95 -10.00 -9.14 -0.27
N TYR A 96 -11.24 -9.32 0.21
CA TYR A 96 -11.67 -10.41 1.10
C TYR A 96 -10.95 -10.48 2.47
N ALA A 97 -10.23 -9.42 2.86
CA ALA A 97 -9.66 -9.31 4.19
C ALA A 97 -10.75 -9.05 5.24
N THR A 98 -10.64 -9.69 6.40
CA THR A 98 -11.48 -9.41 7.56
C THR A 98 -10.92 -8.26 8.39
N LEU A 99 -11.76 -7.62 9.20
CA LEU A 99 -11.33 -6.61 10.18
C LEU A 99 -10.21 -7.16 11.09
N GLU A 100 -10.38 -8.38 11.59
CA GLU A 100 -9.39 -9.06 12.43
C GLU A 100 -8.04 -9.23 11.72
N GLN A 101 -8.05 -9.67 10.45
CA GLN A 101 -6.82 -9.81 9.65
C GLN A 101 -6.13 -8.48 9.43
N VAL A 102 -6.88 -7.42 9.17
CA VAL A 102 -6.32 -6.08 8.96
C VAL A 102 -5.76 -5.52 10.26
N ALA A 103 -6.50 -5.64 11.38
CA ALA A 103 -6.06 -5.19 12.69
C ALA A 103 -4.77 -5.90 13.11
N TYR A 104 -4.71 -7.22 12.91
CA TYR A 104 -3.50 -8.01 13.15
C TYR A 104 -2.33 -7.53 12.29
N ALA A 105 -2.55 -7.33 10.98
CA ALA A 105 -1.49 -6.87 10.08
C ALA A 105 -0.96 -5.49 10.47
N CYS A 106 -1.84 -4.53 10.79
CA CYS A 106 -1.44 -3.18 11.20
C CYS A 106 -0.62 -3.16 12.49
N GLN A 107 -0.96 -4.00 13.48
CA GLN A 107 -0.24 -4.05 14.75
C GLN A 107 1.16 -4.68 14.64
N HIS A 108 1.37 -5.56 13.66
CA HIS A 108 2.63 -6.30 13.51
C HIS A 108 3.49 -5.82 12.32
N ALA A 109 2.97 -4.93 11.48
CA ALA A 109 3.66 -4.46 10.28
C ALA A 109 5.02 -3.83 10.60
N ASP A 110 5.10 -2.97 11.62
CA ASP A 110 6.33 -2.27 11.97
C ASP A 110 7.41 -3.24 12.53
N ASP A 111 7.01 -4.19 13.37
CA ASP A 111 7.91 -5.23 13.89
C ASP A 111 8.48 -6.07 12.74
N MET A 112 7.62 -6.49 11.80
CA MET A 112 8.06 -7.24 10.62
C MET A 112 8.97 -6.43 9.70
N VAL A 113 8.69 -5.14 9.50
CA VAL A 113 9.55 -4.26 8.71
C VAL A 113 10.92 -4.14 9.37
N PHE A 114 10.97 -3.97 10.69
CA PHE A 114 12.22 -3.92 11.43
C PHE A 114 13.05 -5.20 11.25
N GLU A 115 12.43 -6.38 11.43
CA GLU A 115 13.10 -7.68 11.23
C GLU A 115 13.64 -7.83 9.80
N VAL A 116 12.85 -7.45 8.78
CA VAL A 116 13.27 -7.52 7.38
C VAL A 116 14.43 -6.55 7.13
N MET A 117 14.34 -5.31 7.60
CA MET A 117 15.40 -4.31 7.43
C MET A 117 16.70 -4.72 8.14
N GLU A 118 16.61 -5.32 9.33
CA GLU A 118 17.75 -5.90 10.03
C GLU A 118 18.37 -7.04 9.21
N SER A 119 17.56 -7.97 8.69
CA SER A 119 18.03 -9.10 7.89
C SER A 119 18.75 -8.69 6.60
N LEU A 120 18.37 -7.54 6.03
CA LEU A 120 18.98 -6.96 4.84
C LEU A 120 20.20 -6.08 5.16
N GLY A 121 20.57 -5.95 6.43
CA GLY A 121 21.68 -5.09 6.88
C GLY A 121 21.41 -3.60 6.67
N MET A 122 20.13 -3.20 6.58
CA MET A 122 19.73 -1.81 6.37
C MET A 122 19.56 -1.02 7.68
N ILE A 123 19.70 -1.68 8.84
CA ILE A 123 19.75 -1.06 10.16
C ILE A 123 21.19 -1.18 10.69
N ALA A 124 21.81 -0.04 11.03
CA ALA A 124 23.10 -0.05 11.68
C ALA A 124 22.94 -0.62 13.10
N LEU A 125 23.57 -1.75 13.40
CA LEU A 125 23.82 -2.18 14.77
C LEU A 125 24.49 -1.01 15.49
N GLU A 126 23.85 -0.47 16.53
CA GLU A 126 24.53 0.44 17.45
C GLU A 126 25.79 -0.28 17.95
N ILE A 127 26.94 0.15 17.45
CA ILE A 127 28.23 -0.32 17.96
C ILE A 127 28.24 0.12 19.42
N SER A 128 28.11 -0.83 20.34
CA SER A 128 28.28 -0.58 21.76
C SER A 128 29.66 0.03 21.97
N SER A 129 29.69 1.31 22.32
CA SER A 129 30.91 1.95 22.79
C SER A 129 31.22 1.41 24.18
N ASP A 130 32.13 0.43 24.22
CA ASP A 130 32.93 0.12 25.41
C ASP A 130 33.73 1.35 25.89
#